data_AF-G7VGP6-F1
#
_entry.id   AF-G7VGP6-F1
#
_cell.length_a   1.000
_cell.length_b   1.000
_cell.length_c   1.000
_cell.angle_alpha   90.00
_cell.angle_beta   90.00
_cell.angle_gamma   90.00
#
_symmetry.space_group_name_H-M   'P 1'
#
loop_
_entity.id
_entity.type
_entity.pdbx_description
1 polymer ?
#
loop_
_entity_poly.entity_id
_entity_poly.type
_entity_poly.pdbx_seq_one_letter_code
_entity_poly.pdbx_strand_id
1 'polypeptide(L)'
;MDIAALIQLIADLLPFLHWPKAAAIYAYREGGDIVVCIDGAPRELNLMYIDVGGYHLPPSAVAGHGEVKHTENEVVIPKRSHGALVIREAPPAERVALVTQHGVYELKVAEEGYCPYVEERRGV
;
A
#
# COMPACT_ATOMS: atom_id res chain seq x y z
N MET A 1 33.61 -27.53 0.13
CA MET A 1 32.24 -27.49 0.67
C MET A 1 31.31 -27.73 -0.50
N ASP A 2 30.46 -28.75 -0.42
CA ASP A 2 29.56 -29.14 -1.51
C ASP A 2 28.42 -28.11 -1.66
N ILE A 3 28.12 -27.70 -2.89
CA ILE A 3 27.02 -26.78 -3.21
C ILE A 3 25.68 -27.37 -2.73
N ALA A 4 25.52 -28.69 -2.82
CA ALA A 4 24.33 -29.37 -2.31
C ALA A 4 24.19 -29.18 -0.80
N ALA A 5 25.28 -29.34 -0.04
CA ALA A 5 25.26 -29.15 1.41
C ALA A 5 24.93 -27.70 1.80
N LEU A 6 25.37 -26.72 1.00
CA LEU A 6 25.04 -25.31 1.23
C LEU A 6 23.54 -25.02 0.96
N ILE A 7 22.97 -25.61 -0.09
CA ILE A 7 21.55 -25.46 -0.42
C ILE A 7 20.67 -26.10 0.66
N GLN A 8 21.02 -27.30 1.12
CA GLN A 8 20.34 -27.97 2.22
C GLN A 8 20.34 -27.11 3.49
N LEU A 9 21.48 -26.51 3.83
CA LEU A 9 21.60 -25.66 5.01
C LEU A 9 20.68 -24.43 4.94
N ILE A 10 20.58 -23.80 3.75
CA ILE A 10 19.69 -22.66 3.53
C ILE A 10 18.22 -23.09 3.61
N ALA A 11 17.87 -24.25 3.04
CA ALA A 11 16.53 -24.83 3.13
C ALA A 11 16.11 -25.12 4.58
N ASP A 12 17.04 -25.62 5.41
CA ASP A 12 16.79 -25.87 6.82
C ASP A 12 16.69 -24.58 7.65
N LEU A 13 17.30 -23.48 7.19
CA LEU A 13 17.24 -22.16 7.84
C LEU A 13 15.99 -21.34 7.48
N LEU A 14 15.41 -21.57 6.29
CA LEU A 14 14.23 -20.85 5.78
C LEU A 14 13.01 -20.84 6.74
N PRO A 15 12.64 -21.95 7.43
CA PRO A 15 11.52 -21.96 8.38
C PRO A 15 11.75 -21.11 9.63
N PHE A 16 13.02 -20.82 9.97
CA PHE A 16 13.38 -20.01 11.14
C PHE A 16 13.46 -18.52 10.84
N LEU A 17 13.48 -18.15 9.55
CA LEU A 17 13.20 -16.79 9.13
C LEU A 17 11.72 -16.51 9.38
N HIS A 18 11.43 -15.94 10.55
CA HIS A 18 10.22 -15.16 10.74
C HIS A 18 10.32 -13.95 9.83
N TRP A 19 9.94 -14.10 8.56
CA TRP A 19 9.76 -12.95 7.69
C TRP A 19 8.76 -12.03 8.41
N PRO A 20 9.13 -10.78 8.73
CA PRO A 20 8.15 -9.84 9.20
C PRO A 20 7.08 -9.81 8.12
N LYS A 21 5.85 -10.19 8.47
CA LYS A 21 4.72 -10.04 7.56
C LYS A 21 4.77 -8.59 7.12
N ALA A 22 5.02 -8.33 5.83
CA ALA A 22 4.91 -7.00 5.28
C ALA A 22 3.57 -6.44 5.74
N ALA A 23 3.55 -5.19 6.20
CA ALA A 23 2.30 -4.56 6.58
C ALA A 23 1.36 -4.66 5.36
N ALA A 24 0.18 -5.27 5.53
CA ALA A 24 -0.76 -5.47 4.42
C ALA A 24 -1.20 -4.14 3.78
N ILE A 25 -0.92 -3.02 4.44
CA ILE A 25 -1.09 -1.67 3.94
C ILE A 25 0.14 -0.87 4.36
N TYR A 26 0.80 -0.20 3.41
CA TYR A 26 1.98 0.62 3.66
C TYR A 26 2.00 1.84 2.73
N ALA A 27 2.74 2.88 3.13
CA ALA A 27 2.88 4.10 2.36
C ALA A 27 4.35 4.44 2.13
N TYR A 28 4.66 4.96 0.95
CA TYR A 28 5.99 5.46 0.61
C TYR A 28 5.92 6.67 -0.32
N ARG A 29 7.01 7.41 -0.39
CA ARG A 29 7.17 8.54 -1.30
C ARG A 29 7.78 8.08 -2.61
N GLU A 30 7.20 8.53 -3.72
CA GLU A 30 7.73 8.32 -5.06
C GLU A 30 7.80 9.67 -5.77
N GLY A 31 8.97 10.31 -5.71
CA GLY A 31 9.15 11.68 -6.18
C GLY A 31 8.24 12.67 -5.43
N GLY A 32 7.33 13.31 -6.16
CA GLY A 32 6.35 14.25 -5.59
C GLY A 32 5.10 13.58 -5.00
N ASP A 33 4.93 12.28 -5.22
CA ASP A 33 3.70 11.57 -4.91
C ASP A 33 3.84 10.75 -3.62
N ILE A 34 2.71 10.47 -2.97
CA ILE A 34 2.62 9.44 -1.95
C ILE A 34 1.82 8.27 -2.50
N VAL A 35 2.44 7.09 -2.46
CA VAL A 35 1.82 5.84 -2.86
C VAL A 35 1.43 5.06 -1.61
N VAL A 36 0.16 4.70 -1.51
CA VAL A 36 -0.35 3.78 -0.48
C VAL A 36 -0.63 2.45 -1.15
N CYS A 37 0.20 1.45 -0.84
CA CYS A 37 0.05 0.11 -1.36
C CYS A 37 -0.78 -0.74 -0.40
N ILE A 38 -1.69 -1.53 -0.96
CA ILE A 38 -2.58 -2.43 -0.23
C ILE A 38 -2.35 -3.83 -0.78
N ASP A 39 -1.64 -4.64 0.00
CA ASP A 39 -1.36 -6.04 -0.27
C ASP A 39 -2.28 -6.92 0.60
N GLY A 40 -3.54 -7.00 0.19
CA GLY A 40 -4.57 -7.79 0.87
C GLY A 40 -5.29 -7.00 1.95
N ALA A 41 -6.32 -6.24 1.57
CA ALA A 41 -7.12 -5.49 2.51
C ALA A 41 -7.77 -6.41 3.57
N PRO A 42 -7.57 -6.19 4.89
CA PRO A 42 -8.08 -7.10 5.93
C PRO A 42 -9.62 -7.10 6.00
N ARG A 43 -10.24 -6.03 5.54
CA ARG A 43 -11.67 -5.79 5.40
C ARG A 43 -11.89 -4.88 4.20
N GLU A 44 -13.15 -4.68 3.81
CA GLU A 44 -13.47 -3.68 2.81
C GLU A 44 -13.09 -2.28 3.34
N LEU A 45 -12.36 -1.52 2.53
CA LEU A 45 -11.96 -0.15 2.83
C LEU A 45 -12.81 0.77 1.96
N ASN A 46 -13.86 1.35 2.55
CA ASN A 46 -14.58 2.46 1.95
C ASN A 46 -13.98 3.76 2.50
N LEU A 47 -13.20 4.46 1.65
CA LEU A 47 -12.51 5.68 2.04
C LEU A 47 -13.49 6.86 2.09
N MET A 48 -13.58 7.49 3.26
CA MET A 48 -14.32 8.73 3.44
C MET A 48 -13.46 9.94 3.09
N TYR A 49 -12.18 9.91 3.50
CA TYR A 49 -11.16 10.89 3.15
C TYR A 49 -9.76 10.32 3.43
N ILE A 50 -8.75 10.98 2.90
CA ILE A 50 -7.35 10.70 3.19
C ILE A 50 -6.78 11.90 3.96
N ASP A 51 -6.11 11.66 5.07
CA ASP A 51 -5.32 12.68 5.75
C ASP A 51 -3.85 12.55 5.34
N VAL A 52 -3.25 13.64 4.87
CA VAL A 52 -1.82 13.70 4.55
C VAL A 52 -1.20 14.80 5.39
N GLY A 53 -0.51 14.44 6.48
CA GLY A 53 0.14 15.42 7.35
C GLY A 53 -0.80 16.48 7.94
N GLY A 54 -2.07 16.15 8.18
CA GLY A 54 -3.11 17.07 8.67
C GLY A 54 -3.93 17.76 7.58
N TYR A 55 -3.67 17.48 6.29
CA TYR A 55 -4.48 17.95 5.18
C TYR A 55 -5.51 16.89 4.79
N HIS A 56 -6.80 17.25 4.90
CA HIS A 56 -7.91 16.38 4.51
C HIS A 56 -8.15 16.45 2.99
N LEU A 57 -7.93 15.32 2.31
CA LEU A 57 -8.15 15.15 0.88
C LEU A 57 -9.40 14.29 0.64
N PRO A 58 -10.30 14.70 -0.28
CA PRO A 58 -11.45 13.87 -0.64
C PRO A 58 -10.99 12.59 -1.38
N PRO A 59 -11.80 11.51 -1.38
CA PRO A 59 -11.46 10.27 -2.10
C PRO A 59 -11.21 10.48 -3.60
N SER A 60 -11.83 11.48 -4.21
CA SER A 60 -11.60 11.84 -5.62
C SER A 60 -10.21 12.43 -5.91
N ALA A 61 -9.46 12.83 -4.88
CA ALA A 61 -8.10 13.38 -5.03
C ALA A 61 -7.02 12.30 -5.18
N VAL A 62 -7.37 11.02 -5.07
CA VAL A 62 -6.42 9.91 -5.28
C VAL A 62 -6.69 9.20 -6.60
N ALA A 63 -5.64 8.66 -7.20
CA ALA A 63 -5.76 7.72 -8.31
C ALA A 63 -5.67 6.29 -7.77
N GLY A 64 -6.70 5.48 -8.04
CA GLY A 64 -6.72 4.05 -7.69
C GLY A 64 -6.15 3.18 -8.80
N HIS A 65 -5.35 2.18 -8.42
CA HIS A 65 -4.76 1.19 -9.31
C HIS A 65 -4.99 -0.24 -8.77
N GLY A 66 -5.08 -1.22 -9.66
CA GLY A 66 -5.43 -2.60 -9.30
C GLY A 66 -6.92 -2.75 -9.01
N GLU A 67 -7.28 -3.52 -7.98
CA GLU A 67 -8.66 -3.80 -7.57
C GLU A 67 -9.26 -2.68 -6.70
N VAL A 68 -9.16 -1.45 -7.20
CA VAL A 68 -9.72 -0.26 -6.56
C VAL A 68 -10.91 0.22 -7.37
N LYS A 69 -12.08 0.35 -6.74
CA LYS A 69 -13.28 0.89 -7.37
C LYS A 69 -13.38 2.38 -7.07
N HIS A 70 -13.46 3.18 -8.13
CA HIS A 70 -13.70 4.62 -8.05
C HIS A 70 -15.13 4.96 -8.44
N THR A 71 -15.78 5.77 -7.60
CA THR A 71 -16.94 6.57 -7.97
C THR A 71 -16.60 8.05 -7.76
N GLU A 72 -17.50 8.97 -8.10
CA GLU A 72 -17.27 10.40 -7.89
C GLU A 72 -17.03 10.77 -6.41
N ASN A 73 -17.60 9.98 -5.49
CA ASN A 73 -17.61 10.29 -4.06
C ASN A 73 -16.92 9.23 -3.19
N GLU A 74 -16.60 8.07 -3.74
CA GLU A 74 -16.11 6.93 -2.97
C GLU A 74 -14.94 6.25 -3.65
N VAL A 75 -13.98 5.83 -2.83
CA VAL A 75 -12.92 4.91 -3.21
C VAL A 75 -13.07 3.67 -2.36
N VAL A 76 -13.33 2.53 -3.02
CA VAL A 76 -13.60 1.27 -2.35
C VAL A 76 -12.55 0.23 -2.74
N ILE A 77 -11.85 -0.30 -1.74
CA ILE A 77 -10.98 -1.48 -1.89
C ILE A 77 -11.67 -2.68 -1.23
N PRO A 78 -12.12 -3.68 -2.01
CA PRO A 78 -12.76 -4.86 -1.46
C PRO A 78 -11.89 -5.64 -0.47
N LYS A 79 -12.54 -6.40 0.41
CA LYS A 79 -11.82 -7.29 1.34
C LYS A 79 -10.97 -8.31 0.56
N ARG A 80 -9.73 -8.52 1.01
CA ARG A 80 -8.71 -9.40 0.40
C ARG A 80 -8.33 -9.03 -1.03
N SER A 81 -8.70 -7.84 -1.51
CA SER A 81 -8.22 -7.36 -2.78
C SER A 81 -6.89 -6.64 -2.62
N HIS A 82 -6.24 -6.43 -3.76
CA HIS A 82 -4.95 -5.79 -3.85
C HIS A 82 -5.00 -4.54 -4.74
N GLY A 83 -4.21 -3.53 -4.41
CA GLY A 83 -4.19 -2.30 -5.19
C GLY A 83 -3.26 -1.22 -4.65
N ALA A 84 -3.30 -0.07 -5.30
CA ALA A 84 -2.58 1.11 -4.87
C ALA A 84 -3.48 2.35 -4.93
N LEU A 85 -3.22 3.29 -4.03
CA LEU A 85 -3.75 4.64 -4.09
C LEU A 85 -2.58 5.59 -4.27
N VAL A 86 -2.65 6.46 -5.28
CA VAL A 86 -1.61 7.45 -5.57
C VAL A 86 -2.17 8.83 -5.30
N ILE A 87 -1.55 9.54 -4.36
CA ILE A 87 -1.82 10.95 -4.06
C ILE A 87 -0.78 11.75 -4.81
N ARG A 88 -1.20 12.42 -5.89
CA ARG A 88 -0.28 13.20 -6.73
C ARG A 88 0.06 14.54 -6.10
N GLU A 89 1.30 14.98 -6.31
CA GLU A 89 1.79 16.28 -5.82
C GLU A 89 1.53 16.46 -4.30
N ALA A 90 1.68 15.37 -3.55
CA ALA A 90 1.35 15.33 -2.14
C ALA A 90 2.31 16.21 -1.33
N PRO A 91 1.80 16.99 -0.36
CA PRO A 91 2.65 17.81 0.50
C PRO A 91 3.66 16.93 1.26
N PRO A 92 4.80 17.50 1.71
CA PRO A 92 5.72 16.81 2.60
C PRO A 92 4.99 16.34 3.86
N ALA A 93 4.92 15.02 4.07
CA ALA A 93 4.24 14.41 5.18
C ALA A 93 4.93 13.11 5.59
N GLU A 94 5.16 12.95 6.89
CA GLU A 94 5.73 11.72 7.48
C GLU A 94 4.66 10.64 7.70
N ARG A 95 3.38 11.03 7.64
CA ARG A 95 2.24 10.15 7.90
C ARG A 95 1.10 10.41 6.93
N VAL A 96 0.41 9.33 6.59
CA VAL A 96 -0.87 9.33 5.90
C VAL A 96 -1.88 8.53 6.71
N ALA A 97 -3.11 9.00 6.80
CA ALA A 97 -4.20 8.28 7.41
C ALA A 97 -5.27 7.96 6.36
N LEU A 98 -5.59 6.67 6.17
CA LEU A 98 -6.79 6.29 5.42
C LEU A 98 -7.96 6.26 6.38
N VAL A 99 -8.92 7.17 6.20
CA VAL A 99 -10.09 7.26 7.06
C VAL A 99 -11.26 6.55 6.40
N THR A 100 -11.80 5.55 7.10
CA THR A 100 -12.91 4.71 6.63
C THR A 100 -14.05 4.74 7.62
N GLN A 101 -15.23 4.29 7.18
CA GLN A 101 -16.38 4.07 8.07
C GLN A 101 -16.10 3.07 9.22
N HIS A 102 -15.05 2.27 9.12
CA HIS A 102 -14.72 1.22 10.10
C HIS A 102 -13.47 1.51 10.95
N GLY A 103 -12.87 2.70 10.78
CA GLY A 103 -11.69 3.12 11.51
C GLY A 103 -10.66 3.85 10.64
N VAL A 104 -9.55 4.20 11.28
CA VAL A 104 -8.44 4.95 10.69
C VAL A 104 -7.22 4.03 10.58
N TYR A 105 -6.59 4.04 9.41
CA TYR A 105 -5.32 3.36 9.17
C TYR A 105 -4.20 4.39 9.07
N GLU A 106 -3.47 4.58 10.16
CA GLU A 106 -2.30 5.46 10.19
C GLU A 106 -1.08 4.73 9.65
N LEU A 107 -0.46 5.32 8.63
CA LEU A 107 0.69 4.77 7.93
C LEU A 107 1.83 5.77 8.03
N LYS A 108 3.01 5.28 8.42
CA LYS A 108 4.25 6.03 8.25
C LYS A 108 4.63 6.03 6.77
N VAL A 109 4.97 7.20 6.23
CA VAL A 109 5.48 7.33 4.86
C VAL A 109 6.96 6.98 4.89
N ALA A 110 7.33 5.91 4.18
CA ALA A 110 8.72 5.58 3.95
C ALA A 110 9.32 6.46 2.83
N GLU A 111 10.63 6.71 2.87
CA GLU A 111 11.34 7.45 1.82
C GLU A 111 11.37 6.69 0.49
N GLU A 112 11.37 5.37 0.56
CA GLU A 112 11.38 4.47 -0.59
C GLU A 112 10.42 3.31 -0.36
N GLY A 113 9.91 2.75 -1.45
CA GLY A 113 9.05 1.59 -1.44
C GLY A 113 8.76 1.11 -2.85
N TYR A 114 7.97 0.05 -2.94
CA TYR A 114 7.57 -0.53 -4.21
C TYR A 114 6.15 -1.03 -4.07
N CYS A 115 5.29 -0.75 -5.05
CA CYS A 115 3.95 -1.32 -5.12
C CYS A 115 3.73 -1.93 -6.51
N PRO A 116 3.51 -3.26 -6.62
CA PRO A 116 3.37 -3.92 -7.92
C PRO A 116 2.13 -3.48 -8.69
N TYR A 117 1.15 -2.90 -8.01
CA TYR A 117 -0.15 -2.54 -8.59
C TYR A 117 -0.15 -1.18 -9.32
N VAL A 118 0.90 -0.36 -9.17
CA VAL A 118 0.99 0.97 -9.82
C VAL A 118 1.32 0.84 -11.32
N GLU A 119 2.13 -0.16 -11.70
CA GLU A 119 2.68 -0.30 -13.06
C GLU A 119 1.77 -1.05 -14.05
N GLU A 120 0.71 -1.72 -13.58
CA GLU A 120 -0.10 -2.65 -14.37
C GLU A 120 -0.96 -1.98 -15.47
N ARG A 121 -0.74 -0.70 -15.79
CA ARG A 121 -1.36 0.03 -16.93
C ARG A 121 -0.40 0.87 -17.78
N ARG A 122 0.87 0.53 -17.89
CA ARG A 122 1.74 1.05 -18.98
C ARG A 122 1.74 0.18 -20.25
N GLY A 123 0.77 -0.71 -20.43
CA GLY A 123 0.65 -1.51 -21.64
C GLY A 123 -0.76 -1.96 -21.94
N VAL A 124 -1.60 -1.06 -22.50
CA VAL A 124 -2.54 -1.30 -23.61
C VAL A 124 -2.77 0.03 -24.31
#